data_AF-A0A485MRY0-F1
#
_entry.id   AF-A0A485MRY0-F1
#
_cell.length_a   1.000
_cell.length_b   1.000
_cell.length_c   1.000
_cell.angle_alpha   90.00
_cell.angle_beta   90.00
_cell.angle_gamma   90.00
#
_symmetry.space_group_name_H-M   'P 1'
#
loop_
_entity.id
_entity.type
_entity.pdbx_description
1 polymer ?
#
loop_
_entity_poly.entity_id
_entity_poly.type
_entity_poly.pdbx_seq_one_letter_code
_entity_poly.pdbx_strand_id
1 'polypeptide(L)' 'MAPRKRREKKEEQVMSLGPQVAEGENVFGVCHIFASFSDTFVHVTDLSGKETICRVTGGIKMKAD' A
#
# COMPACT_ATOMS: atom_id res chain seq x y z
N MET A 1 -6.89 9.09 -42.06
CA MET A 1 -7.10 9.33 -40.62
C MET A 1 -7.31 7.97 -39.96
N ALA A 2 -6.32 7.43 -39.26
CA ALA A 2 -6.40 6.07 -38.71
C ALA A 2 -7.32 6.04 -37.48
N PRO A 3 -8.20 5.03 -37.32
CA PRO A 3 -9.09 4.95 -36.17
C PRO A 3 -8.25 4.65 -34.92
N ARG A 4 -8.40 5.48 -33.88
CA ARG A 4 -7.77 5.27 -32.58
C ARG A 4 -8.28 3.95 -31.99
N LYS A 5 -7.39 2.97 -31.87
CA LYS A 5 -7.62 1.70 -31.17
C LYS A 5 -8.06 2.02 -29.73
N ARG A 6 -9.33 1.77 -29.42
CA ARG A 6 -9.87 1.87 -28.06
C ARG A 6 -9.10 0.86 -27.22
N ARG A 7 -8.27 1.34 -26.29
CA ARG A 7 -7.62 0.48 -25.29
C ARG A 7 -8.74 -0.12 -24.45
N GLU A 8 -9.04 -1.39 -24.69
CA GLU A 8 -9.82 -2.20 -23.77
C GLU A 8 -9.09 -2.20 -22.42
N LYS A 9 -9.79 -1.72 -21.40
CA LYS A 9 -9.31 -1.72 -20.04
C LYS A 9 -9.35 -3.19 -19.61
N LYS A 10 -8.24 -3.90 -19.79
CA LYS A 10 -8.04 -5.25 -19.24
C LYS A 10 -8.35 -5.13 -17.76
N GLU A 11 -9.41 -5.78 -17.31
CA GLU A 11 -9.68 -5.98 -15.90
C GLU A 11 -8.49 -6.76 -15.35
N GLU A 12 -7.60 -6.03 -14.68
CA GLU A 12 -6.46 -6.59 -14.00
C GLU A 12 -7.06 -7.41 -12.86
N GLN A 13 -7.12 -8.74 -13.03
CA GLN A 13 -7.55 -9.64 -11.98
C GLN A 13 -6.66 -9.38 -10.78
N VAL A 14 -7.23 -8.77 -9.73
CA VAL A 14 -6.54 -8.52 -8.47
C VAL A 14 -6.38 -9.88 -7.78
N MET A 15 -5.34 -10.62 -8.15
CA MET A 15 -4.91 -11.79 -7.39
C MET A 15 -4.43 -11.29 -6.02
N SER A 16 -5.26 -11.46 -5.00
CA SER A 16 -4.87 -11.19 -3.62
C SER A 16 -3.93 -12.30 -3.15
N LEU A 17 -2.64 -11.99 -3.03
CA LEU A 17 -1.60 -12.90 -2.51
C LEU A 17 -1.54 -12.89 -0.97
N GLY A 18 -2.56 -12.36 -0.30
CA GLY A 18 -2.62 -12.25 1.15
C GLY A 18 -3.02 -13.57 1.84
N PRO A 19 -2.95 -13.62 3.19
CA PRO A 19 -3.44 -14.74 3.97
C PRO A 19 -4.92 -15.03 3.68
N GLN A 20 -5.27 -16.30 3.52
CA GLN A 20 -6.66 -16.74 3.43
C GLN A 20 -7.19 -16.91 4.85
N VAL A 21 -8.04 -15.99 5.30
CA VAL A 21 -8.67 -16.01 6.62
C VAL A 21 -10.17 -16.27 6.51
N ALA A 22 -10.74 -16.91 7.53
CA ALA A 22 -12.18 -17.13 7.61
C ALA A 22 -12.93 -15.81 7.82
N GLU A 23 -14.22 -15.77 7.46
CA GLU A 23 -15.06 -14.61 7.76
C GLU A 23 -15.11 -14.36 9.26
N GLY A 24 -14.77 -13.13 9.67
CA GLY A 24 -14.74 -12.70 11.08
C GLY A 24 -13.36 -12.74 11.74
N GLU A 25 -12.32 -13.21 11.06
CA GLU A 25 -10.95 -13.19 11.57
C GLU A 25 -10.16 -11.95 11.10
N ASN A 26 -9.35 -11.39 12.00
CA ASN A 26 -8.50 -10.25 11.72
C ASN A 26 -7.06 -10.68 11.38
N VAL A 27 -6.50 -10.11 10.32
CA VAL A 27 -5.06 -10.19 10.03
C VAL A 27 -4.35 -9.00 10.65
N PHE A 28 -3.47 -9.24 11.61
CA PHE A 28 -2.74 -8.19 12.32
C PHE A 28 -1.39 -7.87 11.66
N GLY A 29 -1.06 -6.59 11.62
CA GLY A 29 0.26 -6.07 11.32
C GLY A 29 0.63 -4.98 12.34
N VAL A 30 1.91 -4.61 12.38
CA VAL A 30 2.40 -3.56 13.27
C VAL A 30 2.65 -2.30 12.45
N CYS A 31 2.04 -1.18 12.85
CA CYS A 31 2.27 0.12 12.24
C CYS A 31 3.24 0.94 13.10
N HIS A 32 4.47 1.11 12.61
CA HIS A 32 5.48 1.99 13.17
C HIS A 32 5.26 3.41 12.66
N ILE A 33 4.80 4.29 13.55
CA ILE A 33 4.58 5.71 13.23
C ILE A 33 5.76 6.50 13.79
N PHE A 34 6.60 7.03 12.91
CA PHE A 34 7.65 7.96 13.30
C PHE A 34 7.21 9.38 12.93
N ALA A 35 6.97 10.22 13.94
CA ALA A 35 6.57 11.60 13.77
C ALA A 35 7.69 12.52 14.23
N SER A 36 8.26 13.26 13.29
CA SER A 36 9.27 14.30 13.55
C SER A 36 8.76 15.66 13.07
N PHE A 37 9.48 16.72 13.43
CA PHE A 37 9.12 18.08 12.99
C PHE A 37 9.26 18.28 11.48
N SER A 38 10.09 17.49 10.79
CA SER A 38 10.36 17.64 9.36
C SER A 38 9.61 16.64 8.49
N ASP A 39 9.25 15.47 9.03
CA ASP A 39 8.51 14.45 8.27
C ASP A 39 7.79 13.46 9.20
N THR A 40 6.78 12.80 8.63
CA THR A 40 6.04 11.69 9.26
C THR A 40 6.20 10.43 8.44
N PHE A 41 6.39 9.29 9.10
CA PHE A 41 6.53 7.98 8.46
C PHE A 41 5.45 7.05 8.98
N VAL A 42 4.81 6.34 8.06
CA VAL A 42 3.91 5.23 8.34
C VAL A 42 4.54 3.99 7.73
N HIS A 43 5.05 3.10 8.58
CA HIS A 43 5.72 1.88 8.18
C HIS A 43 5.01 0.67 8.76
N VAL A 44 4.37 -0.13 7.91
CA VAL A 44 3.65 -1.33 8.33
C VAL A 44 4.52 -2.56 8.10
N THR A 45 4.68 -3.37 9.14
CA THR A 45 5.40 -4.64 9.12
C THR A 45 4.50 -5.80 9.55
N ASP A 46 4.99 -7.02 9.34
CA ASP A 46 4.47 -8.20 10.03
C ASP A 46 4.69 -8.10 11.56
N LEU A 47 4.16 -9.07 12.31
CA LEU A 47 4.26 -9.10 13.77
C LEU A 47 5.71 -9.19 14.28
N SER A 48 6.63 -9.77 13.50
CA SER A 48 8.05 -9.85 13.88
C SER A 48 8.80 -8.54 13.66
N GLY A 49 8.25 -7.62 12.86
CA GLY A 49 8.91 -6.38 12.46
C GLY A 49 9.99 -6.56 11.37
N LYS A 50 10.18 -7.77 10.85
CA LYS A 50 11.24 -8.07 9.87
C LYS A 50 10.79 -7.83 8.44
N GLU A 51 9.56 -8.20 8.11
CA GLU A 51 9.03 -8.05 6.77
C GLU A 51 8.21 -6.77 6.67
N THR A 52 8.58 -5.92 5.71
CA THR A 52 7.87 -4.67 5.45
C THR A 52 6.76 -4.91 4.44
N ILE A 53 5.52 -4.62 4.84
CA ILE A 53 4.34 -4.71 3.97
C ILE A 53 4.21 -3.43 3.15
N CYS A 54 4.26 -2.27 3.82
CA CYS A 54 4.22 -0.98 3.15
C CYS A 54 4.96 0.09 3.96
N ARG A 55 5.49 1.10 3.26
CA ARG A 55 6.13 2.25 3.88
C ARG A 55 5.84 3.50 3.08
N VAL A 56 5.27 4.51 3.74
CA VAL A 56 4.92 5.80 3.16
C VAL A 56 5.41 6.91 4.08
N THR A 57 5.85 8.02 3.50
CA THR A 57 6.27 9.22 4.24
C THR A 57 5.40 10.41 3.86
N GLY A 58 5.31 11.41 4.73
CA GLY A 58 4.61 12.66 4.48
C GLY A 58 5.18 13.38 3.26
N GLY A 59 6.50 13.39 3.12
CA GLY A 59 7.21 13.96 1.97
C GLY A 59 6.86 13.32 0.62
N ILE A 60 6.45 12.06 0.56
CA ILE A 60 6.01 11.41 -0.70
C ILE A 60 4.65 11.95 -1.15
N LYS A 61 3.76 12.24 -0.20
CA LYS A 61 2.38 12.61 -0.53
C LYS A 61 2.22 14.09 -0.82
N MET A 62 3.09 14.93 -0.26
CA MET A 62 3.06 16.37 -0.48
C MET A 62 4.03 16.77 -1.60
N LYS A 63 3.61 17.69 -2.48
CA LYS A 63 4.54 18.54 -3.22
C LYS A 63 4.51 19.90 -2.54
N ALA A 64 5.68 20.47 -2.26
CA ALA A 64 5.76 21.88 -1.93
C ALA A 64 5.34 22.65 -3.19
N ASP A 65 4.28 23.45 -3.09
CA ASP A 65 3.88 24.40 -4.12
C ASP A 65 5.01 25.40 -4.41
#